data_AF-W1NJ31-F1
#
_entry.id   AF-W1NJ31-F1
#
_cell.length_a   1.000
_cell.length_b   1.000
_cell.length_c   1.000
_cell.angle_alpha   90.00
_cell.angle_beta   90.00
_cell.angle_gamma   90.00
#
_symmetry.space_group_name_H-M   'P 1'
#
loop_
_entity.id
_entity.type
_entity.pdbx_description
1 polymer ?
#
loop_
_entity_poly.entity_id
_entity_poly.type
_entity_poly.pdbx_seq_one_letter_code
_entity_poly.pdbx_strand_id
1 'polypeptide(L)'
;MHQQESNVEEIVPNLSRSVSIAGHGHIDTFLSKPKSQQMTLKGMVKGTRNMLGRYVGKWFYDKGIPFDVTNRPYFPPMVSAIQRVRPGVTPPRAYELSGSILDEEVEEVTKWIEEYKQSWPRTGITLMSDGWLNKVNKKEFLNFLTYSPKGTAFLSNKDVSGMKKDANFYVRLYDHIVEEVGDKHVVKFIMDNTRACVSTGQQVDGEDEAFSMDPICCTQHRSYVRGDR
;
A
#
# COMPACT_ATOMS: atom_id res chain seq x y z
N MET A 1 39.62 -4.68 50.10
CA MET A 1 39.18 -3.41 50.70
C MET A 1 39.56 -2.29 49.75
N HIS A 2 38.55 -1.47 49.42
CA HIS A 2 38.57 -0.13 48.79
C HIS A 2 39.18 -0.01 47.38
N GLN A 3 38.42 0.23 46.30
CA GLN A 3 37.49 1.35 45.95
C GLN A 3 38.10 2.75 46.06
N GLN A 4 38.18 3.43 44.90
CA GLN A 4 37.86 4.85 44.63
C GLN A 4 38.01 5.03 43.11
N GLU A 5 36.98 5.25 42.27
CA GLU A 5 35.92 6.28 42.17
C GLU A 5 36.37 7.72 41.87
N SER A 6 35.49 8.38 41.08
CA SER A 6 35.46 9.78 40.60
C SER A 6 36.25 10.04 39.29
N ASN A 7 35.78 10.84 38.32
CA ASN A 7 34.53 11.58 38.13
C ASN A 7 34.55 12.07 36.67
N VAL A 8 33.49 11.87 35.87
CA VAL A 8 33.26 12.73 34.69
C VAL A 8 31.76 12.97 34.58
N GLU A 9 31.36 14.19 34.96
CA GLU A 9 30.03 14.75 34.75
C GLU A 9 29.73 14.95 33.25
N GLU A 10 28.63 14.35 32.82
CA GLU A 10 27.48 14.93 32.11
C GLU A 10 27.69 16.15 31.18
N ILE A 11 27.41 15.94 29.88
CA ILE A 11 26.68 16.91 29.04
C ILE A 11 25.69 16.13 28.15
N VAL A 12 24.40 16.36 28.37
CA VAL A 12 23.25 15.81 27.62
C VAL A 12 22.99 16.63 26.34
N PRO A 13 22.54 16.00 25.25
CA PRO A 13 21.51 16.63 24.44
C PRO A 13 20.31 15.69 24.17
N ASN A 14 19.18 16.11 24.73
CA ASN A 14 17.78 15.84 24.38
C ASN A 14 17.49 14.84 23.26
N LEU A 15 17.17 13.60 23.64
CA LEU A 15 16.29 12.72 22.89
C LEU A 15 14.92 12.77 23.56
N SER A 16 13.92 13.28 22.84
CA SER A 16 12.53 13.33 23.28
C SER A 16 12.05 11.94 23.72
N ARG A 17 12.04 11.71 25.03
CA ARG A 17 11.45 10.54 25.68
C ARG A 17 10.00 10.41 25.20
N SER A 18 9.67 9.26 24.65
CA SER A 18 8.30 8.81 24.52
C SER A 18 7.63 8.93 25.89
N VAL A 19 6.66 9.85 25.99
CA VAL A 19 5.80 9.93 27.16
C VAL A 19 4.89 8.72 27.10
N SER A 20 5.28 7.67 27.80
CA SER A 20 4.36 6.65 28.28
C SER A 20 3.36 7.36 29.18
N ILE A 21 2.16 7.66 28.67
CA ILE A 21 1.04 8.06 29.51
C ILE A 21 0.56 6.79 30.22
N ALA A 22 1.30 6.39 31.25
CA ALA A 22 0.74 5.67 32.39
C ALA A 22 -0.06 6.71 33.21
N GLY A 23 -1.18 7.14 32.64
CA GLY A 23 -2.14 8.02 33.29
C GLY A 23 -3.10 7.19 34.13
N HIS A 24 -3.06 7.44 35.44
CA HIS A 24 -3.98 7.00 36.49
C HIS A 24 -5.34 6.40 36.03
N GLY A 25 -5.51 5.10 36.29
CA GLY A 25 -6.65 4.62 37.11
C GLY A 25 -8.07 4.74 36.57
N HIS A 26 -8.32 4.71 35.26
CA HIS A 26 -9.66 4.37 34.76
C HIS A 26 -9.62 3.03 34.02
N ILE A 27 -9.76 1.93 34.77
CA ILE A 27 -10.09 0.63 34.18
C ILE A 27 -11.43 0.83 33.47
N ASP A 28 -11.43 0.74 32.14
CA ASP A 28 -12.64 0.83 31.33
C ASP A 28 -13.63 -0.23 31.83
N THR A 29 -14.70 0.20 32.51
CA THR A 29 -15.68 -0.65 33.20
C THR A 29 -16.28 -1.72 32.27
N PHE A 30 -16.16 -1.53 30.95
CA PHE A 30 -16.64 -2.41 29.90
C PHE A 30 -15.75 -3.61 29.55
N LEU A 31 -14.53 -3.72 30.10
CA LEU A 31 -13.75 -4.96 30.03
C LEU A 31 -14.21 -5.99 31.09
N SER A 32 -15.10 -5.58 32.00
CA SER A 32 -15.70 -6.47 32.99
C SER A 32 -17.02 -7.09 32.48
N LYS A 33 -17.31 -8.33 32.89
CA LYS A 33 -18.50 -9.09 32.44
C LYS A 33 -19.80 -8.34 32.81
N PRO A 34 -20.79 -8.25 31.90
CA PRO A 34 -22.05 -7.58 32.21
C PRO A 34 -22.84 -8.35 33.27
N LYS A 35 -23.49 -7.60 34.19
CA LYS A 35 -24.42 -8.15 35.18
C LYS A 35 -25.73 -8.55 34.51
N SER A 36 -26.26 -9.72 34.89
CA SER A 36 -27.52 -10.27 34.39
C SER A 36 -28.71 -9.40 34.78
N GLN A 37 -29.47 -8.90 33.81
CA GLN A 37 -30.81 -8.32 33.98
C GLN A 37 -31.74 -8.87 32.88
N GLN A 38 -32.94 -9.31 33.25
CA GLN A 38 -33.95 -9.78 32.29
C GLN A 38 -34.45 -8.61 31.42
N MET A 39 -34.29 -8.72 30.10
CA MET A 39 -34.80 -7.76 29.11
C MET A 39 -35.66 -8.46 28.05
N THR A 40 -36.61 -7.73 27.46
CA THR A 40 -37.41 -8.21 26.32
C THR A 40 -36.54 -8.42 25.07
N LEU A 41 -36.92 -9.35 24.18
CA LEU A 41 -36.19 -9.66 22.93
C LEU A 41 -35.85 -8.42 22.08
N LYS A 42 -36.81 -7.47 21.94
CA LYS A 42 -36.57 -6.18 21.26
C LYS A 42 -35.55 -5.30 21.99
N GLY A 43 -35.60 -5.28 23.33
CA GLY A 43 -34.63 -4.56 24.17
C GLY A 43 -33.23 -5.16 24.08
N MET A 44 -33.14 -6.49 24.03
CA MET A 44 -31.89 -7.24 23.89
C MET A 44 -31.21 -6.97 22.53
N VAL A 45 -31.96 -7.01 21.43
CA VAL A 45 -31.43 -6.70 20.08
C VAL A 45 -30.95 -5.25 20.00
N LYS A 46 -31.71 -4.29 20.55
CA LYS A 46 -31.31 -2.87 20.61
C LYS A 46 -30.08 -2.67 21.48
N GLY A 47 -30.00 -3.35 22.63
CA GLY A 47 -28.84 -3.33 23.53
C GLY A 47 -27.57 -3.88 22.88
N THR A 48 -27.65 -5.03 22.21
CA THR A 48 -26.51 -5.66 21.53
C THR A 48 -26.03 -4.81 20.34
N ARG A 49 -26.94 -4.23 19.56
CA ARG A 49 -26.59 -3.27 18.48
C ARG A 49 -25.86 -2.04 19.03
N ASN A 50 -26.32 -1.52 20.16
CA ASN A 50 -25.68 -0.37 20.81
C ASN A 50 -24.28 -0.70 21.37
N MET A 51 -24.08 -1.93 21.86
CA MET A 51 -22.77 -2.39 22.35
C MET A 51 -21.77 -2.59 21.20
N LEU A 52 -22.19 -3.24 20.12
CA LEU A 52 -21.34 -3.41 18.92
C LEU A 52 -20.91 -2.05 18.37
N GLY A 53 -21.85 -1.12 18.19
CA GLY A 53 -21.55 0.23 17.71
C GLY A 53 -20.59 0.99 18.63
N ARG A 54 -20.70 0.80 19.95
CA ARG A 54 -19.77 1.41 20.93
C ARG A 54 -18.36 0.84 20.84
N TYR A 55 -18.18 -0.48 20.71
CA TYR A 55 -16.83 -1.06 20.58
C TYR A 55 -16.18 -0.70 19.23
N VAL A 56 -16.95 -0.77 18.14
CA VAL A 56 -16.47 -0.32 16.82
C VAL A 56 -16.09 1.16 16.87
N GLY A 57 -16.93 2.02 17.46
CA GLY A 57 -16.63 3.45 17.62
C GLY A 57 -15.35 3.70 18.42
N LYS A 58 -15.19 3.06 19.58
CA LYS A 58 -13.95 3.15 20.39
C LYS A 58 -12.70 2.77 19.60
N TRP A 59 -12.77 1.70 18.81
CA TRP A 59 -11.64 1.28 17.96
C TRP A 59 -11.31 2.30 16.86
N PHE A 60 -12.33 2.88 16.20
CA PHE A 60 -12.14 3.94 15.22
C PHE A 60 -11.47 5.18 15.83
N TYR A 61 -11.90 5.60 17.03
CA TYR A 61 -11.34 6.77 17.71
C TYR A 61 -9.89 6.52 18.16
N ASP A 62 -9.61 5.36 18.75
CA ASP A 62 -8.26 4.97 19.21
C ASP A 62 -7.25 4.89 18.06
N LYS A 63 -7.67 4.40 16.89
CA LYS A 63 -6.79 4.21 15.72
C LYS A 63 -6.89 5.32 14.68
N GLY A 64 -7.70 6.35 14.91
CA GLY A 64 -7.86 7.46 13.97
C GLY A 64 -8.41 7.02 12.61
N ILE A 65 -9.28 6.01 12.57
CA ILE A 65 -9.82 5.46 11.33
C ILE A 65 -10.89 6.41 10.77
N PRO A 66 -10.80 6.84 9.50
CA PRO A 66 -11.83 7.67 8.87
C PRO A 66 -13.20 6.97 8.86
N PHE A 67 -14.27 7.69 9.18
CA PHE A 67 -15.61 7.11 9.27
C PHE A 67 -16.14 6.57 7.93
N ASP A 68 -15.62 7.09 6.81
CA ASP A 68 -15.95 6.59 5.46
C ASP A 68 -15.56 5.12 5.23
N VAL A 69 -14.65 4.56 6.05
CA VAL A 69 -14.32 3.13 6.00
C VAL A 69 -15.55 2.24 6.20
N THR A 70 -16.58 2.73 6.90
CA THR A 70 -17.84 2.00 7.08
C THR A 70 -18.66 1.83 5.79
N ASN A 71 -18.41 2.65 4.77
CA ASN A 71 -19.04 2.57 3.45
C ASN A 71 -18.27 1.66 2.48
N ARG A 72 -17.11 1.11 2.89
CA ARG A 72 -16.27 0.27 2.05
C ARG A 72 -16.85 -1.14 1.94
N PRO A 73 -16.69 -1.82 0.79
CA PRO A 73 -17.38 -3.08 0.49
C PRO A 73 -17.08 -4.20 1.49
N TYR A 74 -15.91 -4.19 2.14
CA TYR A 74 -15.50 -5.22 3.10
C TYR A 74 -16.00 -4.99 4.54
N PHE A 75 -16.48 -3.79 4.87
CA PHE A 75 -16.92 -3.49 6.24
C PHE A 75 -18.22 -4.24 6.63
N PRO A 76 -19.31 -4.22 5.83
CA PRO A 76 -20.51 -4.99 6.16
C PRO A 76 -20.29 -6.52 6.23
N PRO A 77 -19.53 -7.16 5.30
CA PRO A 77 -19.16 -8.57 5.41
C PRO A 77 -18.37 -8.90 6.67
N MET A 78 -17.38 -8.07 7.05
CA MET A 78 -16.60 -8.25 8.28
C MET A 78 -17.52 -8.26 9.51
N VAL A 79 -18.43 -7.28 9.63
CA VAL A 79 -19.39 -7.24 10.74
C VAL A 79 -20.31 -8.46 10.74
N SER A 80 -20.76 -8.89 9.57
CA SER A 80 -21.61 -10.08 9.41
C SER A 80 -20.88 -11.36 9.80
N ALA A 81 -19.60 -11.48 9.49
CA ALA A 81 -18.76 -12.61 9.89
C ALA A 81 -18.62 -12.65 11.42
N ILE A 82 -18.31 -11.52 12.06
CA ILE A 82 -18.21 -11.41 13.53
C ILE A 82 -19.53 -11.84 14.21
N GLN A 83 -20.69 -11.47 13.65
CA GLN A 83 -22.00 -11.86 14.19
C GLN A 83 -22.28 -13.37 14.08
N ARG A 84 -21.71 -14.06 13.10
CA ARG A 84 -21.90 -15.51 12.88
C ARG A 84 -20.98 -16.36 13.75
N VAL A 85 -19.86 -15.79 14.17
CA VAL A 85 -18.84 -16.47 14.95
C VAL A 85 -19.36 -16.83 16.34
N ARG A 86 -19.11 -18.08 16.77
CA ARG A 86 -19.56 -18.60 18.08
C ARG A 86 -18.69 -18.07 19.22
N PRO A 87 -19.24 -18.00 20.46
CA PRO A 87 -18.44 -17.72 21.65
C PRO A 87 -17.26 -18.69 21.75
N GLY A 88 -16.03 -18.17 21.84
CA GLY A 88 -14.80 -18.95 21.98
C GLY A 88 -13.83 -18.85 20.79
N VAL A 89 -14.28 -18.33 19.65
CA VAL A 89 -13.37 -18.01 18.54
C VAL A 89 -12.68 -16.68 18.84
N THR A 90 -11.35 -16.68 18.79
CA THR A 90 -10.54 -15.49 19.02
C THR A 90 -10.40 -14.68 17.72
N PRO A 91 -10.40 -13.35 17.79
CA PRO A 91 -10.03 -12.51 16.66
C PRO A 91 -8.62 -12.86 16.13
N PRO A 92 -8.34 -12.63 14.84
CA PRO A 92 -7.00 -12.83 14.27
C PRO A 92 -5.94 -12.01 15.01
N ARG A 93 -4.78 -12.62 15.22
CA ARG A 93 -3.60 -11.96 15.80
C ARG A 93 -2.82 -11.25 14.71
N ALA A 94 -1.95 -10.32 15.13
CA ALA A 94 -1.14 -9.53 14.20
C ALA A 94 -0.29 -10.39 13.26
N TYR A 95 0.33 -11.48 13.75
CA TYR A 95 1.14 -12.37 12.92
C TYR A 95 0.30 -13.18 11.91
N GLU A 96 -0.97 -13.46 12.22
CA GLU A 96 -1.89 -14.17 11.31
C GLU A 96 -2.32 -13.22 10.19
N LEU A 97 -2.63 -11.96 10.55
CA LEU A 97 -2.96 -10.90 9.60
C LEU A 97 -1.80 -10.55 8.66
N SER A 98 -0.55 -10.57 9.16
CA SER A 98 0.65 -10.30 8.36
C SER A 98 1.29 -11.56 7.77
N GLY A 99 0.69 -12.72 7.97
CA GLY A 99 1.19 -14.03 7.53
C GLY A 99 0.12 -14.72 6.71
N SER A 100 -0.39 -15.84 7.21
CA SER A 100 -1.29 -16.72 6.45
C SER A 100 -2.50 -16.02 5.82
N ILE A 101 -3.12 -15.05 6.50
CA ILE A 101 -4.28 -14.33 5.93
C ILE A 101 -3.84 -13.42 4.78
N LEU A 102 -2.68 -12.77 4.90
CA LEU A 102 -2.14 -11.96 3.80
C LEU A 102 -1.70 -12.85 2.63
N ASP A 103 -1.13 -14.03 2.92
CA ASP A 103 -0.71 -14.99 1.90
C ASP A 103 -1.91 -15.46 1.06
N GLU A 104 -3.06 -15.73 1.69
CA GLU A 104 -4.32 -16.07 1.01
C GLU A 104 -4.79 -14.95 0.07
N GLU A 105 -4.80 -13.69 0.54
CA GLU A 105 -5.17 -12.54 -0.29
C GLU A 105 -4.18 -12.32 -1.45
N VAL A 106 -2.89 -12.57 -1.23
CA VAL A 106 -1.87 -12.52 -2.29
C VAL A 106 -2.12 -13.60 -3.33
N GLU A 107 -2.49 -14.81 -2.92
CA GLU A 107 -2.84 -15.89 -3.85
C GLU A 107 -4.06 -15.52 -4.71
N GLU A 108 -5.13 -14.99 -4.09
CA GLU A 108 -6.32 -14.55 -4.81
C GLU A 108 -6.02 -13.44 -5.83
N VAL A 109 -5.26 -12.42 -5.42
CA VAL A 109 -4.83 -11.34 -6.32
C VAL A 109 -3.92 -11.87 -7.43
N THR A 110 -3.01 -12.80 -7.12
CA THR A 110 -2.12 -13.42 -8.13
C THR A 110 -2.93 -14.18 -9.17
N LYS A 111 -3.94 -14.95 -8.75
CA LYS A 111 -4.84 -15.64 -9.66
C LYS A 111 -5.58 -14.66 -10.57
N TRP A 112 -6.09 -13.56 -10.01
CA TRP A 112 -6.73 -12.51 -10.81
C TRP A 112 -5.75 -11.87 -11.82
N ILE A 113 -4.49 -11.64 -11.43
CA ILE A 113 -3.44 -11.15 -12.33
C ILE A 113 -3.19 -12.13 -13.49
N GLU A 114 -3.16 -13.43 -13.23
CA GLU A 114 -3.00 -14.43 -14.29
C GLU A 114 -4.19 -14.47 -15.26
N GLU A 115 -5.42 -14.35 -14.76
CA GLU A 115 -6.62 -14.20 -15.60
C GLU A 115 -6.62 -12.90 -16.41
N TYR A 116 -6.06 -11.83 -15.83
CA TYR A 116 -5.83 -10.56 -16.52
C TYR A 116 -4.77 -10.72 -17.62
N LYS A 117 -3.66 -11.41 -17.37
CA LYS A 117 -2.59 -11.71 -18.34
C LYS A 117 -3.08 -12.51 -19.55
N GLN A 118 -4.00 -13.45 -19.33
CA GLN A 118 -4.62 -14.22 -20.42
C GLN A 118 -5.37 -13.34 -21.44
N SER A 119 -5.75 -12.11 -21.07
CA SER A 119 -6.42 -11.18 -21.99
C SER A 119 -5.45 -10.38 -22.88
N TRP A 120 -4.17 -10.31 -22.51
CA TRP A 120 -3.16 -9.49 -23.20
C TRP A 120 -3.04 -9.78 -24.70
N PRO A 121 -3.09 -11.04 -25.19
CA PRO A 121 -3.01 -11.30 -26.63
C PRO A 121 -4.16 -10.69 -27.44
N ARG A 122 -5.33 -10.46 -26.81
CA ARG A 122 -6.53 -9.94 -27.48
C ARG A 122 -6.67 -8.43 -27.34
N THR A 123 -6.39 -7.90 -26.15
CA THR A 123 -6.60 -6.48 -25.87
C THR A 123 -5.35 -5.64 -26.07
N GLY A 124 -4.17 -6.27 -26.02
CA GLY A 124 -2.93 -5.59 -25.72
C GLY A 124 -2.96 -4.94 -24.33
N ILE A 125 -1.85 -4.30 -23.97
CA ILE A 125 -1.72 -3.53 -22.74
C ILE A 125 -0.99 -2.21 -22.97
N THR A 126 -1.29 -1.24 -22.12
CA THR A 126 -0.43 -0.07 -21.90
C THR A 126 0.44 -0.34 -20.68
N LEU A 127 1.74 -0.37 -20.87
CA LEU A 127 2.70 -0.44 -19.78
C LEU A 127 2.90 0.98 -19.22
N MET A 128 3.01 1.11 -17.91
CA MET A 128 3.15 2.39 -17.21
C MET A 128 4.29 2.29 -16.21
N SER A 129 5.14 3.32 -16.16
CA SER A 129 6.21 3.48 -15.18
C SER A 129 5.95 4.71 -14.32
N ASP A 130 6.06 4.54 -13.00
CA ASP A 130 5.89 5.59 -12.00
C ASP A 130 7.05 5.58 -11.00
N GLY A 131 7.78 6.69 -10.91
CA GLY A 131 8.95 6.87 -10.07
C GLY A 131 8.62 7.52 -8.74
N TRP A 132 9.02 6.86 -7.66
CA TRP A 132 8.81 7.35 -6.31
C TRP A 132 10.12 7.49 -5.54
N LEU A 133 10.43 8.72 -5.11
CA LEU A 133 11.53 9.02 -4.18
C LEU A 133 10.99 9.21 -2.76
N ASN A 134 11.38 8.32 -1.86
CA ASN A 134 11.18 8.52 -0.45
C ASN A 134 12.30 9.41 0.11
N LYS A 135 11.93 10.66 0.43
CA LYS A 135 12.86 11.69 0.92
C LYS A 135 13.50 11.37 2.27
N VAL A 136 12.85 10.54 3.10
CA VAL A 136 13.32 10.24 4.47
C VAL A 136 14.45 9.23 4.44
N ASN A 137 14.24 8.10 3.77
CA ASN A 137 15.23 7.02 3.69
C ASN A 137 16.11 7.10 2.42
N LYS A 138 15.88 8.12 1.57
CA LYS A 138 16.55 8.33 0.28
C LYS A 138 16.45 7.13 -0.67
N LYS A 139 15.40 6.31 -0.52
CA LYS A 139 15.13 5.20 -1.42
C LYS A 139 14.33 5.67 -2.62
N GLU A 140 14.70 5.18 -3.79
CA GLU A 140 14.04 5.46 -5.06
C GLU A 140 13.55 4.15 -5.66
N PHE A 141 12.27 4.12 -6.01
CA PHE A 141 11.61 2.98 -6.60
C PHE A 141 10.98 3.37 -7.94
N LEU A 142 11.04 2.46 -8.91
CA LEU A 142 10.25 2.54 -10.13
C LEU A 142 9.18 1.45 -10.07
N ASN A 143 7.93 1.87 -10.07
CA ASN A 143 6.77 1.00 -10.12
C ASN A 143 6.38 0.77 -11.58
N PHE A 144 6.07 -0.47 -11.92
CA PHE A 144 5.58 -0.88 -13.22
C PHE A 144 4.14 -1.35 -13.06
N LEU A 145 3.25 -0.75 -13.84
CA LEU A 145 1.84 -1.09 -13.89
C LEU A 145 1.47 -1.41 -15.32
N THR A 146 0.48 -2.26 -15.48
CA THR A 146 -0.11 -2.58 -16.78
C THR A 146 -1.56 -2.16 -16.77
N TYR A 147 -2.02 -1.61 -17.88
CA TYR A 147 -3.41 -1.22 -18.09
C TYR A 147 -3.99 -1.92 -19.31
N SER A 148 -5.21 -2.42 -19.18
CA SER A 148 -6.04 -2.90 -20.29
C SER A 148 -7.50 -2.51 -20.04
N PRO A 149 -8.41 -2.73 -21.00
CA PRO A 149 -9.84 -2.53 -20.77
C PRO A 149 -10.42 -3.34 -19.60
N LYS A 150 -9.75 -4.40 -19.14
CA LYS A 150 -10.14 -5.16 -17.94
C LYS A 150 -9.74 -4.48 -16.62
N GLY A 151 -8.87 -3.47 -16.65
CA GLY A 151 -8.42 -2.75 -15.47
C GLY A 151 -6.90 -2.52 -15.46
N THR A 152 -6.40 -2.15 -14.28
CA THR A 152 -4.97 -1.91 -14.03
C THR A 152 -4.44 -2.96 -13.07
N ALA A 153 -3.29 -3.55 -13.38
CA ALA A 153 -2.59 -4.48 -12.50
C ALA A 153 -1.17 -3.96 -12.20
N PHE A 154 -0.75 -4.14 -10.95
CA PHE A 154 0.66 -3.97 -10.57
C PHE A 154 1.48 -5.11 -11.16
N LEU A 155 2.58 -4.79 -11.83
CA LEU A 155 3.48 -5.77 -12.41
C LEU A 155 4.65 -6.04 -11.46
N SER A 156 5.45 -5.01 -11.19
CA SER A 156 6.62 -5.12 -10.32
C SER A 156 7.09 -3.73 -9.86
N ASN A 157 7.98 -3.70 -8.88
CA ASN A 157 8.76 -2.51 -8.55
C ASN A 157 10.25 -2.84 -8.63
N LYS A 158 11.07 -1.82 -8.89
CA LYS A 158 12.53 -1.95 -8.92
C LYS A 158 13.13 -0.88 -8.01
N ASP A 159 13.95 -1.30 -7.05
CA ASP A 159 14.76 -0.40 -6.25
C ASP A 159 15.91 0.12 -7.11
N VAL A 160 15.93 1.43 -7.33
CA VAL A 160 16.94 2.15 -8.15
C VAL A 160 17.76 3.13 -7.30
N SER A 161 17.72 2.94 -5.98
CA SER A 161 18.45 3.76 -5.02
C SER A 161 19.95 3.69 -5.27
N GLY A 162 20.63 4.83 -5.29
CA GLY A 162 22.08 4.89 -5.48
C GLY A 162 22.58 4.54 -6.88
N MET A 163 21.69 4.18 -7.83
CA MET A 163 22.08 3.92 -9.22
C MET A 163 22.24 5.22 -10.00
N LYS A 164 23.19 5.24 -10.95
CA LYS A 164 23.32 6.32 -11.92
C LYS A 164 22.20 6.19 -12.96
N LYS A 165 21.26 7.14 -12.95
CA LYS A 165 20.06 7.13 -13.80
C LYS A 165 20.30 7.86 -15.11
N ASP A 166 21.23 7.36 -15.91
CA ASP A 166 21.46 7.85 -17.27
C ASP A 166 20.51 7.19 -18.29
N ALA A 167 20.54 7.65 -19.54
CA ALA A 167 19.69 7.15 -20.63
C ALA A 167 19.79 5.62 -20.76
N ASN A 168 21.02 5.10 -20.78
CA ASN A 168 21.29 3.67 -20.95
C ASN A 168 20.77 2.82 -19.79
N PHE A 169 20.73 3.36 -18.57
CA PHE A 169 20.09 2.68 -17.45
C PHE A 169 18.60 2.46 -17.70
N TYR A 170 17.88 3.51 -18.13
CA TYR A 170 16.44 3.43 -18.39
C TYR A 170 16.11 2.53 -19.57
N VAL A 171 16.86 2.62 -20.68
CA VAL A 171 16.66 1.74 -21.85
C VAL A 171 16.77 0.28 -21.44
N ARG A 172 17.89 -0.14 -20.82
CA ARG A 172 18.05 -1.54 -20.38
C ARG A 172 16.98 -1.98 -19.39
N LEU A 173 16.56 -1.09 -18.50
CA LEU A 173 15.50 -1.38 -17.54
C LEU A 173 14.17 -1.63 -18.25
N TYR A 174 13.81 -0.79 -19.21
CA TYR A 174 12.54 -0.90 -19.93
C TYR A 174 12.55 -2.06 -20.91
N ASP A 175 13.66 -2.33 -21.59
CA ASP A 175 13.83 -3.52 -22.43
C ASP A 175 13.55 -4.78 -21.61
N HIS A 176 14.15 -4.89 -20.43
CA HIS A 176 13.92 -6.02 -19.53
C HIS A 176 12.45 -6.18 -19.10
N ILE A 177 11.75 -5.08 -18.83
CA ILE A 177 10.32 -5.12 -18.48
C ILE A 177 9.45 -5.49 -19.69
N VAL A 178 9.79 -4.99 -20.88
CA VAL A 178 9.08 -5.33 -22.12
C VAL A 178 9.30 -6.81 -22.47
N GLU A 179 10.51 -7.34 -22.29
CA GLU A 179 10.80 -8.76 -22.41
C GLU A 179 10.00 -9.62 -21.42
N GLU A 180 9.90 -9.19 -20.15
CA GLU A 180 9.12 -9.88 -19.11
C GLU A 180 7.63 -9.97 -19.47
N VAL A 181 7.10 -8.89 -20.07
CA VAL A 181 5.70 -8.81 -20.50
C VAL A 181 5.45 -9.54 -21.81
N GLY A 182 6.42 -9.53 -22.72
CA GLY A 182 6.26 -9.88 -24.12
C GLY A 182 5.92 -8.65 -24.96
N ASP A 183 6.87 -8.22 -25.78
CA ASP A 183 6.81 -7.12 -26.73
C ASP A 183 5.50 -7.06 -27.54
N LYS A 184 5.04 -8.20 -28.07
CA LYS A 184 3.79 -8.36 -28.85
C LYS A 184 2.52 -7.95 -28.11
N HIS A 185 2.56 -7.85 -26.78
CA HIS A 185 1.42 -7.46 -25.95
C HIS A 185 1.40 -5.96 -25.66
N VAL A 186 2.53 -5.28 -25.79
CA VAL A 186 2.66 -3.88 -25.42
C VAL A 186 2.23 -2.99 -26.59
N VAL A 187 1.11 -2.31 -26.41
CA VAL A 187 0.58 -1.34 -27.40
C VAL A 187 1.18 0.04 -27.18
N LYS A 188 1.50 0.37 -25.93
CA LYS A 188 1.98 1.68 -25.53
C LYS A 188 2.77 1.62 -24.23
N PHE A 189 3.74 2.52 -24.10
CA PHE A 189 4.44 2.73 -22.85
C PHE A 189 4.32 4.19 -22.37
N ILE A 190 3.92 4.36 -21.11
CA ILE A 190 3.75 5.65 -20.46
C ILE A 190 4.76 5.77 -19.33
N MET A 191 5.50 6.88 -19.31
CA MET A 191 6.48 7.16 -18.27
C MET A 191 6.15 8.48 -17.58
N ASP A 192 6.34 8.51 -16.27
CA ASP A 192 6.16 9.70 -15.46
C ASP A 192 7.37 10.65 -15.50
N ASN A 193 8.58 10.12 -15.71
CA ASN A 193 9.82 10.88 -15.68
C ASN A 193 10.16 11.53 -17.05
N THR A 194 10.18 12.88 -17.10
CA THR A 194 10.53 13.63 -18.32
C THR A 194 11.91 13.26 -18.88
N ARG A 195 12.91 12.99 -18.02
CA ARG A 195 14.27 12.69 -18.50
C ARG A 195 14.34 11.33 -19.18
N ALA A 196 13.66 10.33 -18.60
CA ALA A 196 13.53 9.00 -19.20
C ALA A 196 12.74 9.09 -20.52
N CYS A 197 11.65 9.85 -20.53
CA CYS A 197 10.83 10.09 -21.73
C CYS A 197 11.66 10.67 -22.90
N VAL A 198 12.48 11.70 -22.63
CA VAL A 198 13.32 12.35 -23.65
C VAL A 198 14.47 11.44 -24.10
N SER A 199 15.15 10.77 -23.17
CA SER A 199 16.27 9.90 -23.53
C SER A 199 15.85 8.68 -24.34
N THR A 200 14.74 8.04 -23.94
CA THR A 200 14.23 6.85 -24.62
C THR A 200 13.66 7.22 -25.99
N GLY A 201 12.92 8.34 -26.11
CA GLY A 201 12.42 8.79 -27.41
C GLY A 201 13.53 9.07 -28.42
N GLN A 202 14.60 9.75 -28.00
CA GLN A 202 15.75 10.05 -28.88
C GLN A 202 16.51 8.81 -29.37
N GLN A 203 16.46 7.70 -28.64
CA GLN A 203 17.18 6.47 -28.98
C GLN A 203 16.32 5.53 -29.84
N VAL A 204 15.00 5.51 -29.63
CA VAL A 204 14.06 4.71 -30.43
C VAL A 204 13.88 5.30 -31.84
N ASP A 205 13.98 6.63 -32.00
CA ASP A 205 13.96 7.28 -33.33
C ASP A 205 15.15 6.89 -34.25
N GLY A 206 16.17 6.22 -33.71
CA GLY A 206 17.41 5.84 -34.43
C GLY A 206 17.50 4.38 -34.90
N GLU A 207 16.63 3.49 -34.42
CA GLU A 207 16.68 2.05 -34.71
C GLU A 207 15.28 1.53 -35.07
N ASP A 208 15.06 1.27 -36.38
CA ASP A 208 13.97 0.50 -37.00
C ASP A 208 12.49 0.87 -36.72
N GLU A 209 11.79 1.18 -37.82
CA GLU A 209 10.33 1.41 -38.02
C GLU A 209 9.41 0.20 -37.67
N ALA A 210 9.81 -0.70 -36.77
CA ALA A 210 9.01 -1.87 -36.39
C ALA A 210 8.36 -1.77 -35.00
N PHE A 211 8.82 -0.84 -34.14
CA PHE A 211 8.28 -0.65 -32.79
C PHE A 211 8.11 0.85 -32.50
N SER A 212 6.94 1.42 -32.84
CA SER A 212 6.56 2.78 -32.42
C SER A 212 6.19 2.76 -30.92
N MET A 213 7.22 2.60 -30.08
CA MET A 213 7.18 3.05 -28.70
C MET A 213 7.27 4.57 -28.75
N ASP A 214 6.15 5.26 -28.96
CA ASP A 214 6.07 6.69 -28.65
C ASP A 214 6.00 6.82 -27.12
N PRO A 215 7.10 7.15 -26.42
CA PRO A 215 7.03 7.34 -24.98
C PRO A 215 6.15 8.55 -24.69
N ILE A 216 4.93 8.30 -24.23
CA ILE A 216 4.03 9.39 -23.87
C ILE A 216 4.31 9.74 -22.42
N CYS A 217 4.93 10.91 -22.21
CA CYS A 217 5.13 11.42 -20.86
C CYS A 217 3.75 11.67 -20.20
N CYS A 218 3.63 11.37 -18.91
CA CYS A 218 2.39 11.61 -18.19
C CYS A 218 1.99 13.11 -18.25
N THR A 219 0.71 13.38 -18.47
CA THR A 219 0.19 14.76 -18.63
C THR A 219 0.40 15.60 -17.37
N GLN A 220 0.35 14.97 -16.18
CA GLN A 220 0.60 15.63 -14.90
C GLN A 220 2.00 16.25 -14.83
N HIS A 221 3.00 15.60 -15.43
CA HIS A 221 4.38 16.09 -15.42
C HIS A 221 4.67 17.03 -16.60
N ARG A 222 4.00 16.85 -17.76
CA ARG A 222 4.08 17.80 -18.90
C ARG A 222 3.58 19.21 -18.53
N SER A 223 2.58 19.31 -17.66
CA SER A 223 2.07 20.58 -17.11
C SER A 223 3.08 21.23 -16.15
N TYR A 224 3.80 20.44 -15.37
CA TYR A 224 4.84 20.91 -14.44
C TYR A 224 6.05 21.50 -15.19
N VAL A 225 6.48 20.88 -16.31
CA VAL A 225 7.61 21.35 -17.12
C VAL A 225 7.28 22.59 -17.96
N ARG A 226 6.02 22.78 -18.35
CA ARG A 226 5.58 23.97 -19.10
C ARG A 226 5.21 25.16 -18.20
N GLY A 227 5.27 24.98 -16.88
CA GLY A 227 4.75 25.91 -15.89
C GLY A 227 5.78 26.77 -15.15
N ASP A 228 7.01 26.93 -15.65
CA ASP A 228 7.98 27.90 -15.12
C ASP A 228 8.78 28.57 -16.26
N ARG A 229 8.31 29.76 -16.66
CA ARG A 229 9.10 30.88 -17.20
C ARG A 229 8.56 32.17 -16.60
#